data_AF-A0A535HM41-F1
#
_entry.id   AF-A0A535HM41-F1
#
_cell.length_a   1.000
_cell.length_b   1.000
_cell.length_c   1.000
_cell.angle_alpha   90.00
_cell.angle_beta   90.00
_cell.angle_gamma   90.00
#
_symmetry.space_group_name_H-M   'P 1'
#
loop_
_entity.id
_entity.type
_entity.pdbx_description
1 polymer ?
#
loop_
_entity_poly.entity_id
_entity_poly.type
_entity_poly.pdbx_seq_one_letter_code
_entity_poly.pdbx_strand_id
1 'polypeptide(L)' 'MKYRFDDEFLRALRVRGLTASRVAELAQVAPATVSAAVHGRAVTVTSALRIARAVTSSPVIPELEQWATAGESRGAA' A
#
# COMPACT_ATOMS: atom_id res chain seq x y z
N MET A 1 -10.85 -16.14 -7.68
CA MET A 1 -10.97 -14.69 -8.00
C MET A 1 -9.67 -13.99 -7.64
N LYS A 2 -9.19 -13.06 -8.48
CA LYS A 2 -7.94 -12.31 -8.26
C LYS A 2 -8.25 -10.81 -8.10
N TYR A 3 -7.39 -10.08 -7.39
CA TYR A 3 -7.50 -8.64 -7.16
C TYR A 3 -6.17 -7.96 -7.50
N ARG A 4 -6.22 -6.74 -8.04
CA ARG A 4 -5.05 -5.91 -8.36
C ARG A 4 -5.18 -4.59 -7.63
N PHE A 5 -4.13 -4.21 -6.93
CA PHE A 5 -4.00 -2.89 -6.32
C PHE A 5 -3.52 -1.88 -7.36
N ASP A 6 -3.93 -0.63 -7.19
CA ASP A 6 -3.59 0.51 -8.05
C ASP A 6 -2.64 1.49 -7.35
N ASP A 7 -2.46 2.68 -7.92
CA ASP A 7 -1.57 3.70 -7.37
C ASP A 7 -2.08 4.27 -6.03
N GLU A 8 -3.39 4.18 -5.75
CA GLU A 8 -3.96 4.61 -4.47
C GLU A 8 -3.42 3.73 -3.33
N PHE A 9 -3.23 2.43 -3.58
CA PHE A 9 -2.56 1.55 -2.62
C PHE A 9 -1.12 1.99 -2.33
N LEU A 10 -0.35 2.35 -3.36
CA LEU A 10 1.03 2.82 -3.17
C LEU A 10 1.07 4.15 -2.40
N ARG A 11 0.14 5.07 -2.69
CA ARG A 11 -0.05 6.28 -1.88
C ARG A 11 -0.38 5.93 -0.43
N ALA A 12 -1.31 5.01 -0.20
CA ALA A 12 -1.73 4.59 1.13
C ALA A 12 -0.57 4.01 1.96
N LEU A 13 0.35 3.25 1.34
CA LEU A 13 1.56 2.78 1.99
C LEU A 13 2.50 3.93 2.38
N ARG A 14 2.76 4.84 1.43
CA ARG A 14 3.67 5.98 1.64
C ARG A 14 3.21 6.88 2.79
N VAL A 15 1.95 7.30 2.78
CA VAL A 15 1.43 8.23 3.80
C VAL A 15 1.28 7.61 5.19
N ARG A 16 1.40 6.28 5.31
CA ARG A 16 1.38 5.54 6.59
C ARG A 16 2.76 5.04 7.00
N GLY A 17 3.81 5.37 6.25
CA GLY A 17 5.18 4.90 6.53
C GLY A 17 5.34 3.38 6.45
N LEU A 18 4.51 2.69 5.65
CA LEU A 18 4.50 1.24 5.58
C LEU A 18 5.43 0.71 4.48
N THR A 19 6.32 -0.20 4.85
CA THR A 19 7.13 -0.97 3.91
C THR A 19 6.41 -2.27 3.51
N ALA A 20 6.78 -2.84 2.35
CA ALA A 20 6.22 -4.12 1.91
C ALA A 20 6.44 -5.24 2.93
N SER A 21 7.62 -5.28 3.57
CA SER A 21 7.93 -6.25 4.63
C SER A 21 7.05 -6.05 5.85
N ARG A 22 6.85 -4.80 6.29
CA ARG A 22 5.99 -4.50 7.44
C ARG A 22 4.53 -4.88 7.18
N VAL A 23 4.03 -4.62 5.96
CA VAL A 23 2.69 -5.04 5.55
C VAL A 23 2.58 -6.56 5.52
N ALA A 24 3.60 -7.28 5.06
CA ALA A 24 3.59 -8.74 5.04
C ALA A 24 3.47 -9.33 6.45
N GLU A 25 4.21 -8.78 7.41
CA GLU A 25 4.11 -9.12 8.83
C GLU A 25 2.70 -8.84 9.38
N LEU A 26 2.18 -7.63 9.20
CA LEU A 26 0.87 -7.24 9.73
C LEU A 26 -0.29 -8.02 9.10
N ALA A 27 -0.22 -8.26 7.79
CA ALA A 27 -1.22 -9.03 7.06
C ALA A 27 -1.07 -10.55 7.25
N GLN A 28 0.06 -11.00 7.82
CA GLN A 28 0.39 -12.41 8.00
C GLN A 28 0.34 -13.17 6.66
N VAL A 29 1.01 -12.60 5.64
CA VAL A 29 1.14 -13.18 4.28
C VAL A 29 2.62 -13.25 3.89
N ALA A 30 2.95 -14.06 2.88
CA ALA A 30 4.32 -14.13 2.37
C ALA A 30 4.79 -12.76 1.82
N PRO A 31 6.05 -12.34 2.04
CA PRO A 31 6.60 -11.10 1.49
C PRO A 31 6.47 -10.99 -0.03
N ALA A 32 6.61 -12.12 -0.74
CA ALA A 32 6.42 -12.19 -2.19
C ALA A 32 5.01 -11.78 -2.63
N THR A 33 3.99 -12.02 -1.81
CA THR A 33 2.60 -11.63 -2.11
C THR A 33 2.42 -10.12 -2.03
N VAL A 34 3.01 -9.47 -1.03
CA VAL A 34 2.96 -8.00 -0.91
C VAL A 34 3.81 -7.35 -2.00
N SER A 35 4.99 -7.91 -2.29
CA SER A 35 5.82 -7.47 -3.42
C SER A 35 5.04 -7.60 -4.74
N ALA A 36 4.32 -8.71 -4.97
CA ALA A 36 3.45 -8.85 -6.13
C ALA A 36 2.39 -7.74 -6.19
N ALA A 37 1.70 -7.46 -5.08
CA ALA A 37 0.71 -6.38 -4.99
C ALA A 37 1.30 -5.00 -5.30
N VAL A 38 2.47 -4.67 -4.73
CA VAL A 38 3.19 -3.39 -4.97
C VAL A 38 3.56 -3.21 -6.45
N HIS A 39 3.87 -4.30 -7.16
CA HIS A 39 4.20 -4.27 -8.59
C HIS A 39 2.97 -4.47 -9.50
N GLY A 40 1.75 -4.23 -9.00
CA GLY A 40 0.52 -4.35 -9.77
C GLY A 40 0.18 -5.77 -10.23
N ARG A 41 0.83 -6.80 -9.67
CA ARG A 41 0.51 -8.20 -9.98
C ARG A 41 -0.72 -8.64 -9.18
N ALA A 42 -1.56 -9.42 -9.83
CA ALA A 42 -2.81 -9.87 -9.24
C ALA A 42 -2.55 -10.89 -8.12
N VAL A 43 -3.17 -10.66 -6.96
CA VAL A 43 -3.13 -11.56 -5.79
C VAL A 43 -4.49 -12.20 -5.55
N THR A 44 -4.57 -13.18 -4.66
CA THR A 44 -5.87 -13.73 -4.26
C THR A 44 -6.69 -12.69 -3.52
N VAL A 45 -8.02 -12.73 -3.63
CA VAL A 45 -8.91 -11.82 -2.89
C VAL A 45 -8.68 -11.92 -1.37
N THR A 46 -8.45 -13.14 -0.85
CA THR A 46 -8.13 -13.33 0.57
C THR A 46 -6.86 -12.60 0.99
N SER A 47 -5.79 -12.69 0.19
CA SER A 47 -4.55 -11.93 0.44
C SER A 47 -4.79 -10.43 0.34
N ALA A 48 -5.57 -9.98 -0.66
CA ALA A 48 -5.90 -8.57 -0.82
C ALA A 48 -6.64 -8.00 0.40
N LEU A 49 -7.63 -8.72 0.94
CA LEU A 49 -8.35 -8.31 2.14
C LEU A 49 -7.45 -8.21 3.37
N ARG A 50 -6.51 -9.15 3.55
CA ARG A 50 -5.55 -9.11 4.66
C ARG A 50 -4.60 -7.92 4.53
N ILE A 51 -4.08 -7.68 3.33
CA ILE A 51 -3.23 -6.52 3.02
C ILE A 51 -3.99 -5.22 3.26
N ALA A 52 -5.21 -5.08 2.74
CA ALA A 52 -6.03 -3.89 2.91
C ALA A 52 -6.28 -3.59 4.39
N ARG A 53 -6.68 -4.59 5.18
CA ARG A 53 -6.89 -4.44 6.63
C ARG A 53 -5.63 -3.98 7.35
N ALA A 54 -4.48 -4.57 7.06
CA ALA A 54 -3.20 -4.21 7.66
C ALA A 54 -2.78 -2.77 7.33
N VAL A 55 -3.04 -2.31 6.10
CA VAL A 55 -2.78 -0.93 5.71
C VAL A 55 -3.74 0.02 6.41
N THR A 56 -5.04 -0.27 6.40
CA THR A 56 -6.07 0.62 6.99
C THR A 56 -5.99 0.70 8.51
N SER A 57 -5.45 -0.31 9.19
CA SER A 57 -5.24 -0.28 10.64
C SER A 57 -4.07 0.60 11.07
N SER A 58 -3.24 1.04 10.12
CA SER A 58 -2.11 1.93 10.41
C SER A 58 -2.54 3.39 10.21
N PRO A 59 -2.31 4.28 11.20
CA PRO A 59 -2.69 5.68 11.09
C PRO A 59 -1.91 6.39 9.98
N VAL A 60 -2.54 7.38 9.35
CA VAL A 60 -1.86 8.28 8.41
C VAL A 60 -0.91 9.18 9.20
N ILE A 61 0.29 9.38 8.64
CA ILE A 61 1.28 10.34 9.12
C ILE A 61 1.03 11.65 8.36
N PRO A 62 0.51 12.70 9.03
CA PRO A 62 0.06 13.93 8.36
C PRO A 62 1.15 14.59 7.50
N GLU A 63 2.39 14.57 7.94
CA GLU A 63 3.53 15.15 7.22
C GLU A 63 3.78 14.43 5.90
N LEU A 64 3.70 13.09 5.88
CA LEU A 64 3.89 12.29 4.67
C LEU A 64 2.74 12.50 3.67
N GLU A 65 1.52 12.69 4.17
CA GLU A 65 0.35 13.02 3.32
C GLU A 65 0.49 14.40 2.67
N GLN A 66 0.90 15.41 3.44
CA GLN A 66 1.15 16.76 2.93
C GLN A 66 2.25 16.75 1.85
N TRP A 67 3.36 16.03 2.08
CA TRP A 67 4.45 15.95 1.10
C TRP A 67 4.07 15.18 -0.15
N ALA A 68 3.29 14.10 -0.03
CA ALA A 68 2.79 13.35 -1.18
C ALA A 68 1.92 14.25 -2.08
N THR A 69 1.03 15.03 -1.47
CA THR A 69 0.14 15.96 -2.19
C THR A 69 0.93 17.10 -2.84
N ALA A 70 1.91 17.68 -2.13
CA ALA A 70 2.76 18.73 -2.68
C ALA A 70 3.69 18.24 -3.80
N GLY A 71 4.03 16.95 -3.82
CA GLY A 71 4.79 16.31 -4.91
C GLY A 71 3.97 16.15 -6.19
N GLU A 72 2.71 15.72 -6.08
CA GLU A 72 1.79 15.58 -7.21
C GLU A 72 1.55 16.92 -7.91
N SER A 73 1.39 18.02 -7.16
CA SER A 73 1.22 19.37 -7.72
C SER A 73 2.46 19.90 -8.45
N ARG A 74 3.66 19.38 -8.18
CA ARG A 74 4.91 19.80 -8.85
C ARG A 74 5.21 19.04 -10.14
N GLY A 75 4.64 17.85 -10.33
CA GLY A 75 4.81 17.06 -11.55
C GLY A 75 3.83 17.42 -12.68
N ALA A 76 2.82 18.25 -12.40
CA ALA A 76 1.79 18.68 -13.34
C ALA A 76 2.04 20.09 -13.93
N ALA A 77 3.21 20.67 -13.67
CA ALA A 77 3.64 22.00 -14.13
C ALA A 77 4.72 21.90 -15.21
#